data_AF-A0A948JKV6-F1
#
_entry.id   AF-A0A948JKV6-F1
#
_cell.length_a   1.000
_cell.length_b   1.000
_cell.length_c   1.000
_cell.angle_alpha   90.00
_cell.angle_beta   90.00
_cell.angle_gamma   90.00
#
_symmetry.space_group_name_H-M   'P 1'
#
loop_
_entity.id
_entity.type
_entity.pdbx_description
1 polymer ?
#
loop_
_entity_poly.entity_id
_entity_poly.type
_entity_poly.pdbx_seq_one_letter_code
_entity_poly.pdbx_strand_id
1 'polypeptide(L)'
;MKLLAIATTLTAIGLAMPALAVQYDLPFKGQNFTDNEKIYTRDHAVTTSQQYGFDFSGRRYDFDNSRWTSVNTTLAVYDAAPTNNKHTIYSKSVYAMRAGRVVGCWRNAPENPRPKLSTDSDVTRPWLHADFKAGLIPGGGNMLWVEHDDGSRMLYAHMIPGSIGQDLCPHNASLFPAPKGRNSEFIYVGVEPAQQALISKGQYLGRVGNSGSSTGPHLHVHLQNSSGVGQAISFSRGIATVPDNTKPYGGPWVRFAGSTIPAGAQLIWAPRTVSSRYARHAVKAEAYQSLFTHLSDSGFKPSWLDGYNVSGNVFYNMVWQPSNIGWRSYHGRSSASYQAVFNDAIADGFVPVHVDSHITGSGPRYSVIFEKKALATLARHNLSYAQHAQVMEQAKDLGMRPVSVSVVSSGGERRYTTLYHNAPVGSWTISSQLSSAAYQNKVLSEEAAGRRPIYVTSYLHHGNVNYSAVFAQLPLKTWEARHGQSSATYQNNFNMLGGQGFAIDVVSGIDGLNVHRFAAIWTK
;
A
#
# COMPACT_ATOMS: atom_id res chain seq x y z
N MET A 1 45.04 42.38 51.41
CA MET A 1 44.80 41.43 50.29
C MET A 1 43.32 41.40 49.99
N LYS A 2 42.89 41.97 48.86
CA LYS A 2 41.48 41.96 48.40
C LYS A 2 41.25 40.68 47.58
N LEU A 3 40.24 39.88 47.95
CA LEU A 3 39.76 38.76 47.13
C LEU A 3 38.77 39.28 46.07
N LEU A 4 39.00 38.90 44.81
CA LEU A 4 38.09 39.06 43.69
C LEU A 4 37.20 37.79 43.60
N ALA A 5 35.88 37.97 43.64
CA ALA A 5 34.91 36.94 43.27
C ALA A 5 34.49 37.14 41.81
N ILE A 6 34.71 36.13 40.97
CA ILE A 6 34.26 36.11 39.57
C ILE A 6 32.94 35.34 39.53
N ALA A 7 31.87 36.02 39.16
CA ALA A 7 30.57 35.41 38.89
C ALA A 7 30.52 34.95 37.42
N THR A 8 30.35 33.66 37.19
CA THR A 8 30.11 33.09 35.86
C THR A 8 28.61 32.96 35.62
N THR A 9 28.06 33.83 34.79
CA THR A 9 26.70 33.71 34.24
C THR A 9 26.65 32.59 33.20
N LEU A 10 25.81 31.58 33.46
CA LEU A 10 25.50 30.50 32.51
C LEU A 10 24.35 30.96 31.59
N THR A 11 24.67 31.32 30.35
CA THR A 11 23.66 31.64 29.32
C THR A 11 23.18 30.32 28.70
N ALA A 12 21.96 29.89 29.03
CA ALA A 12 21.32 28.76 28.36
C ALA A 12 20.87 29.19 26.96
N ILE A 13 21.64 28.79 25.94
CA ILE A 13 21.23 28.91 24.54
C ILE A 13 20.20 27.80 24.27
N GLY A 14 18.92 28.15 24.30
CA GLY A 14 17.85 27.28 23.85
C GLY A 14 17.96 27.07 22.35
N LEU A 15 18.43 25.89 21.92
CA LEU A 15 18.29 25.43 20.54
C LEU A 15 16.80 25.23 20.26
N ALA A 16 16.16 26.23 19.66
CA ALA A 16 14.85 26.07 19.05
C ALA A 16 15.00 25.08 17.88
N MET A 17 14.61 23.83 18.10
CA MET A 17 14.46 22.89 16.99
C MET A 17 13.41 23.48 16.03
N PRO A 18 13.67 23.53 14.71
CA PRO A 18 12.67 24.00 13.77
C PRO A 18 11.43 23.12 13.91
N ALA A 19 10.26 23.74 14.12
CA ALA A 19 9.00 23.04 14.12
C ALA A 19 8.88 22.26 12.80
N LEU A 20 8.72 20.93 12.89
CA LEU A 20 8.50 20.11 11.71
C LEU A 20 7.27 20.63 10.97
N ALA A 21 7.39 20.83 9.65
CA ALA A 21 6.27 21.23 8.82
C ALA A 21 5.10 20.24 8.99
N VAL A 22 3.89 20.77 9.17
CA VAL A 22 2.68 19.95 9.33
C VAL A 22 2.48 19.06 8.10
N GLN A 23 2.26 17.78 8.33
CA GLN A 23 2.00 16.79 7.27
C GLN A 23 0.55 16.27 7.30
N TYR A 24 -0.04 16.20 6.12
CA TYR A 24 -1.40 15.76 5.88
C TYR A 24 -1.42 14.33 5.30
N ASP A 25 -2.39 13.50 5.68
CA ASP A 25 -2.61 12.26 4.93
C ASP A 25 -3.30 12.54 3.59
N LEU A 26 -3.19 11.63 2.62
CA LEU A 26 -4.07 11.67 1.47
C LEU A 26 -5.53 11.43 1.90
N PRO A 27 -6.52 12.06 1.26
CA PRO A 27 -7.94 11.92 1.63
C PRO A 27 -8.55 10.57 1.22
N PHE A 28 -7.72 9.60 0.84
CA PHE A 28 -8.09 8.30 0.30
C PHE A 28 -7.25 7.20 0.93
N LYS A 29 -7.79 5.98 0.96
CA LYS A 29 -7.06 4.79 1.40
C LYS A 29 -6.88 3.83 0.23
N GLY A 30 -5.66 3.33 0.02
CA GLY A 30 -5.31 2.49 -1.12
C GLY A 30 -6.12 1.20 -1.23
N GLN A 31 -6.69 0.69 -0.13
CA GLN A 31 -7.59 -0.46 -0.14
C GLN A 31 -8.98 -0.19 -0.74
N ASN A 32 -9.35 1.07 -0.95
CA ASN A 32 -10.63 1.44 -1.60
C ASN A 32 -10.53 1.48 -3.13
N PHE A 33 -9.37 1.16 -3.70
CA PHE A 33 -9.12 1.09 -5.13
C PHE A 33 -8.75 -0.35 -5.49
N THR A 34 -9.21 -0.81 -6.66
CA THR A 34 -8.73 -2.09 -7.20
C THR A 34 -7.26 -1.96 -7.61
N ASP A 35 -6.59 -3.09 -7.87
CA ASP A 35 -5.15 -3.07 -8.22
C ASP A 35 -4.84 -2.24 -9.47
N ASN A 36 -5.80 -2.17 -10.39
CA ASN A 36 -5.68 -1.48 -11.67
C ASN A 36 -6.20 -0.04 -11.60
N GLU A 37 -6.69 0.40 -10.44
CA GLU A 37 -7.15 1.77 -10.20
C GLU A 37 -6.09 2.57 -9.44
N LYS A 38 -6.00 3.87 -9.76
CA LYS A 38 -5.16 4.86 -9.10
C LYS A 38 -5.92 6.17 -8.99
N ILE A 39 -5.53 7.00 -8.05
CA ILE A 39 -6.00 8.39 -7.98
C ILE A 39 -5.29 9.17 -9.08
N TYR A 40 -5.94 10.17 -9.66
CA TYR A 40 -5.34 11.06 -10.64
C TYR A 40 -5.58 12.51 -10.25
N THR A 41 -4.53 13.33 -10.34
CA THR A 41 -4.60 14.78 -10.18
C THR A 41 -3.70 15.46 -11.20
N ARG A 42 -3.88 16.76 -11.34
CA ARG A 42 -2.99 17.68 -12.05
C ARG A 42 -2.94 19.00 -11.29
N ASP A 43 -2.05 19.90 -11.69
CA ASP A 43 -1.96 21.22 -11.09
C ASP A 43 -3.30 21.95 -11.16
N HIS A 44 -3.78 22.42 -10.01
CA HIS A 44 -5.02 23.18 -9.87
C HIS A 44 -4.71 24.55 -9.30
N ALA A 45 -4.50 25.52 -10.19
CA ALA A 45 -4.25 26.91 -9.83
C ALA A 45 -5.30 27.80 -10.50
N VAL A 46 -6.38 28.08 -9.77
CA VAL A 46 -7.52 28.85 -10.31
C VAL A 46 -7.70 30.21 -9.66
N THR A 47 -7.32 30.37 -8.39
CA THR A 47 -7.44 31.62 -7.61
C THR A 47 -6.41 31.67 -6.47
N THR A 48 -6.18 32.83 -5.85
CA THR A 48 -5.29 33.00 -4.69
C THR A 48 -5.60 32.03 -3.54
N SER A 49 -6.88 31.72 -3.33
CA SER A 49 -7.33 30.87 -2.23
C SER A 49 -7.22 29.37 -2.56
N GLN A 50 -7.03 29.03 -3.84
CA GLN A 50 -6.95 27.64 -4.34
C GLN A 50 -5.66 27.34 -5.10
N GLN A 51 -4.66 28.23 -5.07
CA GLN A 51 -3.45 28.14 -5.91
C GLN A 51 -2.64 26.83 -5.72
N TYR A 52 -2.88 26.10 -4.64
CA TYR A 52 -2.29 24.79 -4.35
C TYR A 52 -3.36 23.70 -4.09
N GLY A 53 -4.58 23.91 -4.59
CA GLY A 53 -5.64 22.92 -4.48
C GLY A 53 -5.34 21.67 -5.30
N PHE A 54 -6.17 20.65 -5.12
CA PHE A 54 -6.13 19.42 -5.90
C PHE A 54 -7.55 18.98 -6.26
N ASP A 55 -7.73 18.65 -7.53
CA ASP A 55 -8.90 17.92 -8.01
C ASP A 55 -8.53 16.44 -8.17
N PHE A 56 -8.88 15.64 -7.17
CA PHE A 56 -8.62 14.21 -7.19
C PHE A 56 -9.74 13.48 -7.93
N SER A 57 -9.39 12.92 -9.08
CA SER A 57 -10.21 11.96 -9.82
C SER A 57 -9.57 10.57 -9.77
N GLY A 58 -10.07 9.63 -10.58
CA GLY A 58 -9.63 8.24 -10.58
C GLY A 58 -9.31 7.79 -12.00
N ARG A 59 -8.29 6.95 -12.14
CA ARG A 59 -7.93 6.30 -13.39
C ARG A 59 -7.86 4.79 -13.17
N ARG A 60 -8.36 4.04 -14.13
CA ARG A 60 -8.23 2.59 -14.22
C ARG A 60 -7.41 2.26 -15.47
N TYR A 61 -6.49 1.30 -15.40
CA TYR A 61 -5.88 0.76 -16.60
C TYR A 61 -6.85 -0.22 -17.29
N ASP A 62 -7.15 0.08 -18.54
CA ASP A 62 -7.95 -0.73 -19.45
C ASP A 62 -7.00 -1.60 -20.27
N PHE A 63 -6.83 -2.85 -19.84
CA PHE A 63 -5.88 -3.79 -20.45
C PHE A 63 -6.25 -4.13 -21.90
N ASP A 64 -7.55 -4.24 -22.20
CA ASP A 64 -8.05 -4.60 -23.53
C ASP A 64 -7.70 -3.54 -24.58
N ASN A 65 -7.61 -2.27 -24.15
CA ASN A 65 -7.27 -1.13 -25.02
C ASN A 65 -5.93 -0.49 -24.68
N SER A 66 -5.12 -1.12 -23.81
CA SER A 66 -3.79 -0.65 -23.37
C SER A 66 -3.73 0.84 -23.02
N ARG A 67 -4.65 1.32 -22.17
CA ARG A 67 -4.73 2.76 -21.81
C ARG A 67 -5.25 3.02 -20.40
N TRP A 68 -4.85 4.16 -19.82
CA TRP A 68 -5.49 4.70 -18.62
C TRP A 68 -6.78 5.45 -18.97
N THR A 69 -7.88 5.08 -18.33
CA THR A 69 -9.20 5.69 -18.52
C THR A 69 -9.79 6.18 -17.20
N SER A 70 -10.61 7.23 -17.22
CA SER A 70 -11.28 7.75 -16.01
C SER A 70 -12.58 7.02 -15.67
N VAL A 71 -13.00 6.06 -16.51
CA VAL A 71 -14.27 5.36 -16.34
C VAL A 71 -14.10 3.89 -15.95
N ASN A 72 -15.08 3.37 -15.23
CA ASN A 72 -15.15 1.97 -14.78
C ASN A 72 -15.78 1.04 -15.83
N THR A 73 -16.31 1.59 -16.93
CA THR A 73 -16.82 0.86 -18.10
C THR A 73 -15.83 0.90 -19.27
N THR A 74 -16.24 0.42 -20.45
CA THR A 74 -15.59 0.81 -21.72
C THR A 74 -15.94 2.26 -22.05
N LEU A 75 -15.12 2.93 -22.89
CA LEU A 75 -15.44 4.29 -23.35
C LEU A 75 -16.72 4.33 -24.19
N ALA A 76 -16.92 3.36 -25.09
CA ALA A 76 -18.13 3.30 -25.91
C ALA A 76 -19.42 3.27 -25.07
N VAL A 77 -19.43 2.49 -23.97
CA VAL A 77 -20.56 2.43 -23.03
C VAL A 77 -20.74 3.72 -22.24
N TYR A 78 -19.65 4.44 -21.98
CA TYR A 78 -19.71 5.75 -21.33
C TYR A 78 -20.24 6.81 -22.29
N ASP A 79 -19.66 6.92 -23.49
CA ASP A 79 -19.99 7.93 -24.50
C ASP A 79 -21.45 7.84 -24.95
N ALA A 80 -22.02 6.62 -25.01
CA ALA A 80 -23.42 6.41 -25.34
C ALA A 80 -24.40 6.95 -24.27
N ALA A 81 -24.00 6.99 -23.00
CA ALA A 81 -24.83 7.47 -21.88
C ALA A 81 -23.96 7.96 -20.70
N PRO A 82 -23.42 9.19 -20.75
CA PRO A 82 -22.49 9.67 -19.74
C PRO A 82 -23.19 9.93 -18.39
N THR A 83 -22.79 9.20 -17.36
CA THR A 83 -23.35 9.32 -15.99
C THR A 83 -22.24 9.38 -14.94
N ASN A 84 -22.51 10.03 -13.81
CA ASN A 84 -21.51 10.22 -12.73
C ASN A 84 -20.97 8.87 -12.22
N ASN A 85 -21.84 7.87 -12.04
CA ASN A 85 -21.48 6.55 -11.52
C ASN A 85 -20.55 5.70 -12.43
N LYS A 86 -20.35 6.12 -13.68
CA LYS A 86 -19.40 5.47 -14.59
C LYS A 86 -17.96 5.97 -14.42
N HIS A 87 -17.71 7.02 -13.63
CA HIS A 87 -16.36 7.46 -13.31
C HIS A 87 -15.74 6.61 -12.20
N THR A 88 -14.46 6.27 -12.34
CA THR A 88 -13.71 5.42 -11.41
C THR A 88 -13.66 5.97 -9.98
N ILE A 89 -13.66 7.30 -9.82
CA ILE A 89 -13.60 7.94 -8.49
C ILE A 89 -14.97 8.06 -7.81
N TYR A 90 -16.06 7.93 -8.56
CA TYR A 90 -17.39 8.16 -8.01
C TYR A 90 -17.68 7.18 -6.87
N SER A 91 -18.27 7.68 -5.79
CA SER A 91 -18.59 6.93 -4.57
C SER A 91 -17.39 6.40 -3.77
N LYS A 92 -16.15 6.73 -4.16
CA LYS A 92 -14.96 6.42 -3.34
C LYS A 92 -15.03 7.19 -2.02
N SER A 93 -14.57 6.55 -0.94
CA SER A 93 -14.61 7.11 0.41
C SER A 93 -13.58 8.23 0.59
N VAL A 94 -14.02 9.31 1.25
CA VAL A 94 -13.19 10.47 1.61
C VAL A 94 -12.86 10.41 3.09
N TYR A 95 -11.61 10.70 3.45
CA TYR A 95 -11.14 10.70 4.84
C TYR A 95 -10.46 12.02 5.21
N ALA A 96 -10.56 12.39 6.48
CA ALA A 96 -9.93 13.58 7.03
C ALA A 96 -8.40 13.48 6.93
N MET A 97 -7.78 14.43 6.24
CA MET A 97 -6.33 14.49 6.03
C MET A 97 -5.58 14.89 7.32
N ARG A 98 -6.26 15.61 8.22
CA ARG A 98 -5.77 16.05 9.54
C ARG A 98 -6.97 16.22 10.48
N ALA A 99 -6.73 16.09 11.78
CA ALA A 99 -7.73 16.39 12.80
C ALA A 99 -8.10 17.87 12.77
N GLY A 100 -9.32 18.21 13.19
CA GLY A 100 -9.78 19.59 13.20
C GLY A 100 -11.23 19.70 13.58
N ARG A 101 -11.81 20.86 13.31
CA ARG A 101 -13.17 21.23 13.65
C ARG A 101 -13.93 21.64 12.40
N VAL A 102 -15.14 21.10 12.19
CA VAL A 102 -15.98 21.50 11.06
C VAL A 102 -16.59 22.86 11.35
N VAL A 103 -16.12 23.90 10.65
CA VAL A 103 -16.57 25.30 10.79
C VAL A 103 -17.54 25.73 9.70
N GLY A 104 -17.65 24.95 8.63
CA GLY A 104 -18.63 25.16 7.58
C GLY A 104 -18.97 23.86 6.86
N CYS A 105 -20.20 23.68 6.41
CA CYS A 105 -20.61 22.47 5.73
C CYS A 105 -21.90 22.61 4.90
N TRP A 106 -22.15 21.64 4.03
CA TRP A 106 -23.46 21.38 3.44
C TRP A 106 -23.52 19.90 3.03
N ARG A 107 -24.63 19.19 3.29
CA ARG A 107 -24.65 17.71 3.11
C ARG A 107 -25.62 17.13 2.09
N ASN A 108 -26.61 17.91 1.62
CA ASN A 108 -27.72 17.38 0.80
C ASN A 108 -28.04 18.17 -0.48
N ALA A 109 -27.13 19.01 -0.97
CA ALA A 109 -27.25 19.61 -2.30
C ALA A 109 -27.35 18.53 -3.38
N PRO A 110 -28.26 18.67 -4.36
CA PRO A 110 -28.40 17.71 -5.45
C PRO A 110 -27.13 17.65 -6.31
N GLU A 111 -26.93 16.48 -6.92
CA GLU A 111 -25.83 16.23 -7.85
C GLU A 111 -26.05 16.96 -9.18
N ASN A 112 -24.94 17.26 -9.87
CA ASN A 112 -25.02 17.62 -11.28
C ASN A 112 -25.57 16.45 -12.11
N PRO A 113 -26.43 16.70 -13.12
CA PRO A 113 -27.11 15.66 -13.90
C PRO A 113 -26.16 14.68 -14.58
N ARG A 114 -25.00 15.15 -15.03
CA ARG A 114 -23.95 14.33 -15.66
C ARG A 114 -22.61 15.06 -15.66
N PRO A 115 -21.50 14.39 -16.02
CA PRO A 115 -20.24 15.06 -16.32
C PRO A 115 -20.33 15.98 -17.54
N LYS A 116 -19.48 17.01 -17.60
CA LYS A 116 -19.29 17.89 -18.76
C LYS A 116 -18.76 17.08 -19.94
N LEU A 117 -19.36 17.28 -21.10
CA LEU A 117 -18.92 16.72 -22.37
C LEU A 117 -18.12 17.77 -23.15
N SER A 118 -17.26 17.32 -24.06
CA SER A 118 -16.46 18.22 -24.92
C SER A 118 -17.33 19.09 -25.83
N THR A 119 -18.56 18.67 -26.12
CA THR A 119 -19.53 19.37 -26.97
C THR A 119 -20.44 20.33 -26.20
N ASP A 120 -20.34 20.39 -24.87
CA ASP A 120 -21.20 21.25 -24.06
C ASP A 120 -20.81 22.73 -24.17
N SER A 121 -21.82 23.60 -24.25
CA SER A 121 -21.63 25.05 -24.20
C SER A 121 -21.31 25.54 -22.80
N ASP A 122 -20.21 26.28 -22.66
CA ASP A 122 -19.85 27.00 -21.43
C ASP A 122 -20.80 28.16 -21.10
N VAL A 123 -21.68 28.55 -22.03
CA VAL A 123 -22.73 29.55 -21.80
C VAL A 123 -23.93 28.92 -21.10
N THR A 124 -24.48 27.83 -21.65
CA THR A 124 -25.70 27.21 -21.11
C THR A 124 -25.44 26.24 -19.96
N ARG A 125 -24.20 25.74 -19.85
CA ARG A 125 -23.68 24.86 -18.79
C ARG A 125 -24.65 23.71 -18.49
N PRO A 126 -25.01 22.87 -19.49
CA PRO A 126 -26.06 21.86 -19.36
C PRO A 126 -25.70 20.74 -18.39
N TRP A 127 -24.41 20.56 -18.08
CA TRP A 127 -23.96 19.59 -17.09
C TRP A 127 -24.20 20.05 -15.65
N LEU A 128 -24.52 21.32 -15.40
CA LEU A 128 -24.76 21.83 -14.04
C LEU A 128 -26.22 21.79 -13.66
N HIS A 129 -26.49 21.47 -12.39
CA HIS A 129 -27.83 21.49 -11.82
C HIS A 129 -28.48 22.88 -11.98
N ALA A 130 -29.78 22.92 -12.28
CA ALA A 130 -30.52 24.18 -12.47
C ALA A 130 -30.45 25.08 -11.24
N ASP A 131 -30.64 24.51 -10.05
CA ASP A 131 -30.58 25.25 -8.78
C ASP A 131 -29.18 25.81 -8.47
N PHE A 132 -28.11 25.16 -8.93
CA PHE A 132 -26.77 25.72 -8.83
C PHE A 132 -26.64 26.98 -9.70
N LYS A 133 -27.17 26.94 -10.92
CA LYS A 133 -27.20 28.10 -11.82
C LYS A 133 -28.08 29.23 -11.27
N ALA A 134 -29.12 28.90 -10.50
CA ALA A 134 -29.96 29.84 -9.77
C ALA A 134 -29.30 30.40 -8.48
N GLY A 135 -28.09 29.96 -8.13
CA GLY A 135 -27.37 30.43 -6.94
C GLY A 135 -27.86 29.84 -5.62
N LEU A 136 -28.63 28.74 -5.66
CA LEU A 136 -29.23 28.07 -4.50
C LEU A 136 -28.38 26.91 -3.96
N ILE A 137 -27.24 26.61 -4.58
CA ILE A 137 -26.33 25.54 -4.17
C ILE A 137 -24.95 26.14 -3.89
N PRO A 138 -24.26 25.71 -2.81
CA PRO A 138 -22.87 26.10 -2.56
C PRO A 138 -21.94 25.80 -3.74
N GLY A 139 -20.90 26.62 -3.91
CA GLY A 139 -19.85 26.40 -4.91
C GLY A 139 -19.21 25.03 -4.78
N GLY A 140 -18.90 24.63 -3.55
CA GLY A 140 -18.36 23.30 -3.26
C GLY A 140 -19.40 22.16 -3.29
N GLY A 141 -20.68 22.44 -3.53
CA GLY A 141 -21.72 21.43 -3.40
C GLY A 141 -21.79 20.88 -1.97
N ASN A 142 -21.86 19.56 -1.83
CA ASN A 142 -21.72 18.94 -0.51
C ASN A 142 -20.26 18.96 -0.08
N MET A 143 -20.00 19.60 1.06
CA MET A 143 -18.65 19.96 1.46
C MET A 143 -18.48 20.06 2.96
N LEU A 144 -17.22 20.05 3.37
CA LEU A 144 -16.75 20.33 4.73
C LEU A 144 -15.60 21.34 4.69
N TRP A 145 -15.73 22.42 5.44
CA TRP A 145 -14.65 23.31 5.84
C TRP A 145 -14.17 22.91 7.22
N VAL A 146 -12.92 22.47 7.31
CA VAL A 146 -12.30 22.00 8.54
C VAL A 146 -11.22 23.00 8.95
N GLU A 147 -11.38 23.60 10.12
CA GLU A 147 -10.35 24.43 10.75
C GLU A 147 -9.42 23.57 11.61
N HIS A 148 -8.12 23.79 11.49
CA HIS A 148 -7.09 23.10 12.25
C HIS A 148 -6.63 23.96 13.45
N ASP A 149 -5.88 23.36 14.36
CA ASP A 149 -5.36 23.99 15.57
C ASP A 149 -4.40 25.17 15.31
N ASP A 150 -3.78 25.21 14.14
CA ASP A 150 -2.95 26.33 13.66
C ASP A 150 -3.76 27.45 12.95
N GLY A 151 -5.09 27.34 12.94
CA GLY A 151 -5.99 28.29 12.29
C GLY A 151 -6.06 28.17 10.77
N SER A 152 -5.36 27.21 10.16
CA SER A 152 -5.52 26.89 8.75
C SER A 152 -6.85 26.18 8.49
N ARG A 153 -7.40 26.34 7.28
CA ARG A 153 -8.70 25.78 6.89
C ARG A 153 -8.58 24.92 5.64
N MET A 154 -9.11 23.71 5.70
CA MET A 154 -9.15 22.77 4.59
C MET A 154 -10.58 22.60 4.09
N LEU A 155 -10.77 22.73 2.77
CA LEU A 155 -12.01 22.38 2.11
C LEU A 155 -11.96 20.94 1.58
N TYR A 156 -13.05 20.19 1.73
CA TYR A 156 -13.37 18.95 1.02
C TYR A 156 -14.68 19.17 0.29
N ALA A 157 -14.72 19.08 -1.04
CA ALA A 157 -15.91 19.47 -1.81
C ALA A 157 -16.38 18.41 -2.82
N HIS A 158 -17.54 18.68 -3.41
CA HIS A 158 -18.21 17.91 -4.46
C HIS A 158 -18.63 16.51 -4.03
N MET A 159 -18.98 16.31 -2.76
CA MET A 159 -19.42 14.99 -2.27
C MET A 159 -20.86 14.65 -2.69
N ILE A 160 -21.22 13.37 -2.61
CA ILE A 160 -22.56 12.86 -2.91
C ILE A 160 -23.54 13.32 -1.82
N PRO A 161 -24.75 13.79 -2.16
CA PRO A 161 -25.78 14.13 -1.19
C PRO A 161 -26.08 12.98 -0.24
N GLY A 162 -26.22 13.28 1.05
CA GLY A 162 -26.47 12.31 2.11
C GLY A 162 -25.27 11.45 2.51
N SER A 163 -24.10 11.60 1.85
CA SER A 163 -22.90 10.82 2.21
C SER A 163 -22.12 11.40 3.38
N ILE A 164 -22.23 12.71 3.63
CA ILE A 164 -21.69 13.37 4.82
C ILE A 164 -22.65 13.14 5.98
N GLY A 165 -22.16 12.52 7.05
CA GLY A 165 -22.98 12.17 8.21
C GLY A 165 -23.57 13.39 8.93
N GLN A 166 -24.73 13.21 9.56
CA GLN A 166 -25.41 14.29 10.28
C GLN A 166 -24.59 14.84 11.45
N ASP A 167 -23.77 13.98 12.06
CA ASP A 167 -22.90 14.34 13.18
C ASP A 167 -21.71 15.19 12.74
N LEU A 168 -21.42 15.28 11.43
CA LEU A 168 -20.36 16.11 10.87
C LEU A 168 -20.87 17.46 10.38
N CYS A 169 -22.13 17.52 9.94
CA CYS A 169 -22.68 18.72 9.32
C CYS A 169 -24.15 18.88 9.71
N PRO A 170 -24.57 19.90 10.47
CA PRO A 170 -25.98 20.07 10.86
C PRO A 170 -26.90 20.47 9.69
N HIS A 171 -26.34 21.03 8.61
CA HIS A 171 -27.12 21.58 7.48
C HIS A 171 -27.69 20.49 6.57
N ASN A 172 -28.96 20.15 6.80
CA ASN A 172 -29.67 19.06 6.11
C ASN A 172 -30.45 19.48 4.85
N ALA A 173 -30.68 20.77 4.63
CA ALA A 173 -31.47 21.24 3.50
C ALA A 173 -30.78 20.92 2.17
N SER A 174 -31.57 20.71 1.10
CA SER A 174 -31.02 20.51 -0.24
C SER A 174 -30.62 21.82 -0.92
N LEU A 175 -31.25 22.93 -0.56
CA LEU A 175 -31.04 24.24 -1.18
C LEU A 175 -30.83 25.31 -0.12
N PHE A 176 -30.10 26.36 -0.50
CA PHE A 176 -30.07 27.59 0.27
C PHE A 176 -31.48 28.21 0.36
N PRO A 177 -31.77 28.95 1.45
CA PRO A 177 -33.07 29.59 1.62
C PRO A 177 -33.31 30.71 0.59
N ALA A 178 -32.24 31.29 0.04
CA ALA A 178 -32.29 32.27 -1.04
C ALA A 178 -30.98 32.23 -1.87
N PRO A 179 -30.99 32.72 -3.13
CA PRO A 179 -29.78 32.81 -3.94
C PRO A 179 -28.67 33.58 -3.23
N LYS A 180 -27.43 33.10 -3.31
CA LYS A 180 -26.29 33.65 -2.53
C LYS A 180 -25.87 35.10 -2.84
N GLY A 181 -26.49 35.78 -3.80
CA GLY A 181 -26.27 37.22 -4.06
C GLY A 181 -24.77 37.61 -4.16
N ARG A 182 -24.41 38.81 -3.69
CA ARG A 182 -23.01 39.23 -3.48
C ARG A 182 -22.44 38.75 -2.12
N ASN A 183 -23.24 38.01 -1.35
CA ASN A 183 -22.91 37.60 0.01
C ASN A 183 -21.88 36.45 0.00
N SER A 184 -21.08 36.36 1.06
CA SER A 184 -20.17 35.21 1.20
C SER A 184 -20.97 33.95 1.44
N GLU A 185 -20.67 32.89 0.69
CA GLU A 185 -21.26 31.54 0.82
C GLU A 185 -21.32 31.04 2.28
N PHE A 186 -20.34 31.47 3.10
CA PHE A 186 -20.25 31.20 4.54
C PHE A 186 -21.45 31.63 5.39
N ILE A 187 -22.30 32.54 4.90
CA ILE A 187 -23.54 32.92 5.61
C ILE A 187 -24.49 31.73 5.72
N TYR A 188 -24.51 30.84 4.73
CA TYR A 188 -25.39 29.66 4.76
C TYR A 188 -24.68 28.40 5.23
N VAL A 189 -23.38 28.28 4.95
CA VAL A 189 -22.64 27.04 5.23
C VAL A 189 -21.93 27.07 6.57
N GLY A 190 -21.76 28.23 7.20
CA GLY A 190 -21.14 28.36 8.52
C GLY A 190 -21.84 27.50 9.56
N VAL A 191 -21.07 26.86 10.44
CA VAL A 191 -21.59 26.04 11.53
C VAL A 191 -21.39 26.80 12.84
N GLU A 192 -22.46 26.98 13.59
CA GLU A 192 -22.42 27.63 14.91
C GLU A 192 -21.49 26.88 15.86
N PRO A 193 -20.68 27.56 16.70
CA PRO A 193 -19.66 26.94 17.55
C PRO A 193 -20.13 25.72 18.36
N ALA A 194 -21.37 25.75 18.88
CA ALA A 194 -21.95 24.66 19.65
C ALA A 194 -22.26 23.39 18.82
N GLN A 195 -22.34 23.50 17.50
CA GLN A 195 -22.66 22.42 16.57
C GLN A 195 -21.43 21.96 15.76
N GLN A 196 -20.26 22.58 15.97
CA GLN A 196 -19.05 22.28 15.22
C GLN A 196 -18.47 20.92 15.64
N ALA A 197 -18.53 19.96 14.73
CA ALA A 197 -18.02 18.61 14.96
C ALA A 197 -16.49 18.60 15.03
N LEU A 198 -15.94 17.89 16.01
CA LEU A 198 -14.52 17.54 16.04
C LEU A 198 -14.29 16.29 15.18
N ILE A 199 -13.28 16.35 14.32
CA ILE A 199 -12.87 15.21 13.50
C ILE A 199 -11.45 14.78 13.83
N SER A 200 -11.22 13.47 13.76
CA SER A 200 -9.88 12.87 13.88
C SER A 200 -9.26 12.64 12.51
N LYS A 201 -7.93 12.71 12.44
CA LYS A 201 -7.17 12.33 11.22
C LYS A 201 -7.52 10.88 10.82
N GLY A 202 -7.84 10.67 9.54
CA GLY A 202 -8.24 9.37 9.00
C GLY A 202 -9.70 8.98 9.22
N GLN A 203 -10.51 9.83 9.88
CA GLN A 203 -11.96 9.67 10.03
C GLN A 203 -12.65 9.74 8.67
N TYR A 204 -13.64 8.88 8.46
CA TYR A 204 -14.49 8.92 7.26
C TYR A 204 -15.35 10.19 7.23
N LEU A 205 -15.39 10.88 6.08
CA LEU A 205 -16.08 12.16 5.91
C LEU A 205 -17.29 12.10 4.97
N GLY A 206 -17.24 11.22 3.96
CA GLY A 206 -18.28 11.12 2.96
C GLY A 206 -17.81 10.37 1.71
N ARG A 207 -18.48 10.60 0.58
CA ARG A 207 -18.16 9.95 -0.69
C ARG A 207 -18.01 10.96 -1.81
N VAL A 208 -17.03 10.73 -2.68
CA VAL A 208 -16.79 11.56 -3.86
C VAL A 208 -18.00 11.54 -4.78
N GLY A 209 -18.48 12.73 -5.15
CA GLY A 209 -19.61 12.95 -6.04
C GLY A 209 -19.29 13.96 -7.11
N ASN A 210 -20.30 14.70 -7.54
CA ASN A 210 -20.25 15.72 -8.57
C ASN A 210 -21.22 16.89 -8.27
N SER A 211 -21.49 17.20 -6.98
CA SER A 211 -22.38 18.31 -6.59
C SER A 211 -21.69 19.69 -6.72
N GLY A 212 -22.47 20.76 -6.86
CA GLY A 212 -21.94 22.14 -6.92
C GLY A 212 -21.24 22.48 -8.24
N SER A 213 -20.22 23.35 -8.18
CA SER A 213 -19.49 23.87 -9.35
C SER A 213 -18.46 22.87 -9.88
N SER A 214 -18.92 21.72 -10.37
CA SER A 214 -18.06 20.63 -10.82
C SER A 214 -18.27 20.31 -12.31
N THR A 215 -17.20 19.86 -12.99
CA THR A 215 -17.25 19.40 -14.38
C THR A 215 -17.40 17.88 -14.50
N GLY A 216 -17.32 17.14 -13.40
CA GLY A 216 -17.44 15.70 -13.36
C GLY A 216 -16.99 15.15 -12.00
N PRO A 217 -17.20 13.86 -11.72
CA PRO A 217 -16.86 13.29 -10.43
C PRO A 217 -15.39 13.49 -10.05
N HIS A 218 -15.15 14.20 -8.94
CA HIS A 218 -13.84 14.40 -8.32
C HIS A 218 -14.00 14.88 -6.88
N LEU A 219 -12.97 14.70 -6.06
CA LEU A 219 -12.85 15.38 -4.78
C LEU A 219 -11.97 16.61 -4.98
N HIS A 220 -12.52 17.79 -4.76
CA HIS A 220 -11.72 18.99 -4.66
C HIS A 220 -11.25 19.17 -3.20
N VAL A 221 -9.96 19.42 -3.02
CA VAL A 221 -9.40 19.87 -1.74
C VAL A 221 -8.50 21.08 -1.92
N HIS A 222 -8.47 21.97 -0.93
CA HIS A 222 -7.42 22.96 -0.81
C HIS A 222 -7.21 23.33 0.66
N LEU A 223 -6.02 23.85 0.97
CA LEU A 223 -5.68 24.39 2.27
C LEU A 223 -5.51 25.90 2.17
N GLN A 224 -6.00 26.64 3.15
CA GLN A 224 -5.81 28.09 3.29
C GLN A 224 -5.27 28.42 4.67
N ASN A 225 -4.51 29.51 4.79
CA ASN A 225 -4.21 30.10 6.10
C ASN A 225 -5.45 30.84 6.64
N SER A 226 -5.33 31.40 7.85
CA SER A 226 -6.41 32.15 8.51
C SER A 226 -6.89 33.38 7.72
N SER A 227 -6.06 33.90 6.81
CA SER A 227 -6.38 35.02 5.91
C SER A 227 -7.01 34.58 4.58
N GLY A 228 -7.26 33.28 4.37
CA GLY A 228 -7.85 32.74 3.14
C GLY A 228 -6.89 32.59 1.97
N VAL A 229 -5.58 32.70 2.20
CA VAL A 229 -4.54 32.52 1.16
C VAL A 229 -4.18 31.04 1.06
N GLY A 230 -4.22 30.49 -0.16
CA GLY A 230 -3.94 29.09 -0.43
C GLY A 230 -2.53 28.68 -0.01
N GLN A 231 -2.40 27.52 0.63
CA GLN A 231 -1.15 26.96 1.16
C GLN A 231 -0.83 25.63 0.48
N ALA A 232 0.47 25.36 0.28
CA ALA A 232 0.93 24.07 -0.19
C ALA A 232 0.64 22.98 0.86
N ILE A 233 0.30 21.78 0.40
CA ILE A 233 0.01 20.63 1.26
C ILE A 233 1.21 19.68 1.23
N SER A 234 1.93 19.58 2.35
CA SER A 234 2.93 18.54 2.54
C SER A 234 2.24 17.24 2.99
N PHE A 235 2.50 16.13 2.31
CA PHE A 235 1.84 14.86 2.59
C PHE A 235 2.73 13.93 3.43
N SER A 236 2.13 13.19 4.36
CA SER A 236 2.85 12.26 5.23
C SER A 236 3.45 11.09 4.45
N ARG A 237 2.74 10.61 3.43
CA ARG A 237 3.02 9.42 2.64
C ARG A 237 2.36 9.53 1.27
N GLY A 238 2.77 8.65 0.37
CA GLY A 238 2.19 8.50 -0.95
C GLY A 238 3.28 8.36 -2.03
N ILE A 239 2.91 7.67 -3.10
CA ILE A 239 3.74 7.53 -4.28
C ILE A 239 3.00 8.04 -5.52
N ALA A 240 3.75 8.69 -6.40
CA ALA A 240 3.24 9.25 -7.65
C ALA A 240 4.06 8.76 -8.85
N THR A 241 3.42 8.76 -10.02
CA THR A 241 4.06 8.55 -11.32
C THR A 241 3.30 9.33 -12.37
N VAL A 242 4.00 9.81 -13.39
CA VAL A 242 3.34 10.37 -14.58
C VAL A 242 2.53 9.26 -15.26
N PRO A 243 1.27 9.50 -15.65
CA PRO A 243 0.47 8.53 -16.41
C PRO A 243 1.13 8.16 -17.73
N ASP A 244 1.17 6.87 -18.04
CA ASP A 244 1.80 6.32 -19.24
C ASP A 244 1.00 5.08 -19.69
N ASN A 245 0.46 5.13 -20.90
CA ASN A 245 -0.36 4.05 -21.46
C ASN A 245 0.45 2.78 -21.76
N THR A 246 1.77 2.88 -21.87
CA THR A 246 2.65 1.70 -22.05
C THR A 246 2.92 0.98 -20.72
N LYS A 247 2.51 1.55 -19.58
CA LYS A 247 2.79 1.05 -18.24
C LYS A 247 1.51 0.68 -17.48
N PRO A 248 1.00 -0.55 -17.63
CA PRO A 248 -0.22 -1.02 -16.98
C PRO A 248 -0.24 -0.89 -15.46
N TYR A 249 0.94 -0.97 -14.83
CA TYR A 249 1.10 -0.89 -13.37
C TYR A 249 1.70 0.44 -12.90
N GLY A 250 1.79 1.43 -13.80
CA GLY A 250 2.47 2.69 -13.60
C GLY A 250 3.99 2.54 -13.39
N GLY A 251 4.63 3.65 -13.03
CA GLY A 251 6.04 3.68 -12.62
C GLY A 251 6.98 4.35 -13.64
N PRO A 252 8.23 4.65 -13.27
CA PRO A 252 8.80 4.48 -11.92
C PRO A 252 8.06 5.35 -10.89
N TRP A 253 7.78 4.77 -9.72
CA TRP A 253 7.05 5.43 -8.66
C TRP A 253 7.98 6.24 -7.77
N VAL A 254 7.64 7.50 -7.53
CA VAL A 254 8.39 8.43 -6.69
C VAL A 254 7.63 8.68 -5.39
N ARG A 255 8.32 8.52 -4.25
CA ARG A 255 7.76 8.86 -2.93
C ARG A 255 7.76 10.37 -2.74
N PHE A 256 6.69 10.89 -2.16
CA PHE A 256 6.56 12.31 -1.81
C PHE A 256 6.27 12.55 -0.33
N ALA A 257 6.59 11.57 0.53
CA ALA A 257 6.50 11.72 1.98
C ALA A 257 7.31 12.93 2.47
N GLY A 258 6.67 13.80 3.26
CA GLY A 258 7.23 15.08 3.72
C GLY A 258 7.24 16.19 2.68
N SER A 259 6.67 15.98 1.49
CA SER A 259 6.67 16.94 0.38
C SER A 259 5.28 17.09 -0.25
N THR A 260 5.15 18.01 -1.22
CA THR A 260 3.95 18.12 -2.05
C THR A 260 3.90 17.01 -3.09
N ILE A 261 2.71 16.74 -3.65
CA ILE A 261 2.59 15.91 -4.85
C ILE A 261 3.43 16.54 -5.98
N PRO A 262 4.18 15.76 -6.79
CA PRO A 262 4.91 16.29 -7.92
C PRO A 262 4.01 17.03 -8.91
N ALA A 263 4.51 18.13 -9.49
CA ALA A 263 3.75 18.96 -10.41
C ALA A 263 3.29 18.20 -11.68
N GLY A 264 2.29 18.74 -12.35
CA GLY A 264 1.71 18.20 -13.57
C GLY A 264 0.78 17.00 -13.33
N ALA A 265 0.49 16.27 -14.40
CA ALA A 265 -0.41 15.12 -14.35
C ALA A 265 0.23 13.93 -13.60
N GLN A 266 -0.41 13.48 -12.52
CA GLN A 266 0.08 12.38 -11.68
C GLN A 266 -0.98 11.30 -11.50
N LEU A 267 -0.58 10.03 -11.63
CA LEU A 267 -1.23 8.92 -10.95
C LEU A 267 -0.66 8.82 -9.54
N ILE A 268 -1.54 8.67 -8.55
CA ILE A 268 -1.19 8.54 -7.14
C ILE A 268 -1.66 7.19 -6.62
N TRP A 269 -0.79 6.50 -5.90
CA TRP A 269 -1.16 5.32 -5.13
C TRP A 269 -1.21 5.70 -3.65
N ALA A 270 -2.43 5.95 -3.15
CA ALA A 270 -2.63 6.31 -1.75
C ALA A 270 -2.19 5.18 -0.81
N PRO A 271 -1.57 5.51 0.34
CA PRO A 271 -1.23 4.54 1.38
C PRO A 271 -2.42 3.68 1.79
N ARG A 272 -2.14 2.42 2.11
CA ARG A 272 -3.15 1.53 2.73
C ARG A 272 -3.19 1.73 4.23
N THR A 273 -4.32 1.41 4.84
CA THR A 273 -4.35 1.18 6.29
C THR A 273 -3.49 -0.04 6.61
N VAL A 274 -2.57 0.13 7.57
CA VAL A 274 -1.71 -0.94 8.03
C VAL A 274 -2.53 -1.95 8.83
N SER A 275 -2.60 -3.19 8.34
CA SER A 275 -3.17 -4.34 9.03
C SER A 275 -2.07 -5.19 9.65
N SER A 276 -2.41 -6.14 10.54
CA SER A 276 -1.45 -7.07 11.14
C SER A 276 -0.73 -7.94 10.10
N ARG A 277 -1.45 -8.31 9.04
CA ARG A 277 -0.93 -9.06 7.88
C ARG A 277 -1.54 -8.56 6.58
N TYR A 278 -0.75 -8.60 5.52
CA TYR A 278 -1.21 -8.45 4.13
C TYR A 278 -0.44 -9.41 3.26
N ALA A 279 -1.12 -10.15 2.37
CA ALA A 279 -0.46 -11.10 1.50
C ALA A 279 -1.04 -11.08 0.09
N ARG A 280 -0.18 -11.38 -0.88
CA ARG A 280 -0.52 -11.52 -2.29
C ARG A 280 0.30 -12.66 -2.87
N HIS A 281 -0.35 -13.49 -3.67
CA HIS A 281 0.28 -14.53 -4.47
C HIS A 281 0.19 -14.20 -5.96
N ALA A 282 1.04 -14.85 -6.76
CA ALA A 282 1.08 -14.71 -8.21
C ALA A 282 1.26 -13.27 -8.73
N VAL A 283 2.00 -12.42 -8.01
CA VAL A 283 2.28 -11.06 -8.46
C VAL A 283 3.33 -11.11 -9.56
N LYS A 284 2.96 -10.78 -10.79
CA LYS A 284 3.89 -10.76 -11.93
C LYS A 284 5.04 -9.76 -11.69
N ALA A 285 6.25 -10.08 -12.12
CA ALA A 285 7.44 -9.28 -11.85
C ALA A 285 7.31 -7.80 -12.29
N GLU A 286 6.61 -7.53 -13.38
CA GLU A 286 6.37 -6.20 -13.93
C GLU A 286 5.45 -5.35 -13.03
N ALA A 287 4.58 -5.98 -12.23
CA ALA A 287 3.73 -5.32 -11.24
C ALA A 287 4.37 -5.25 -9.85
N TYR A 288 5.26 -6.21 -9.55
CA TYR A 288 5.81 -6.43 -8.22
C TYR A 288 6.51 -5.21 -7.64
N GLN A 289 7.37 -4.53 -8.42
CA GLN A 289 8.14 -3.40 -7.89
C GLN A 289 7.23 -2.24 -7.46
N SER A 290 6.15 -1.99 -8.22
CA SER A 290 5.15 -0.98 -7.90
C SER A 290 4.41 -1.33 -6.59
N LEU A 291 3.95 -2.58 -6.47
CA LEU A 291 3.28 -3.06 -5.25
C LEU A 291 4.23 -3.03 -4.02
N PHE A 292 5.47 -3.46 -4.19
CA PHE A 292 6.48 -3.43 -3.13
C PHE A 292 6.73 -1.99 -2.63
N THR A 293 6.89 -1.05 -3.57
CA THR A 293 7.11 0.37 -3.26
C THR A 293 5.92 0.95 -2.50
N HIS A 294 4.70 0.61 -2.94
CA HIS A 294 3.44 1.03 -2.32
C HIS A 294 3.25 0.50 -0.90
N LEU A 295 3.49 -0.80 -0.67
CA LEU A 295 3.33 -1.40 0.67
C LEU A 295 4.39 -0.88 1.64
N SER A 296 5.63 -0.70 1.17
CA SER A 296 6.69 -0.07 1.95
C SER A 296 6.35 1.38 2.31
N ASP A 297 5.84 2.17 1.35
CA ASP A 297 5.36 3.54 1.60
C ASP A 297 4.15 3.56 2.54
N SER A 298 3.28 2.56 2.48
CA SER A 298 2.12 2.43 3.39
C SER A 298 2.51 2.10 4.83
N GLY A 299 3.78 1.75 5.11
CA GLY A 299 4.26 1.42 6.46
C GLY A 299 4.35 -0.08 6.76
N PHE A 300 4.27 -0.94 5.75
CA PHE A 300 4.54 -2.37 5.90
C PHE A 300 6.03 -2.70 5.70
N LYS A 301 6.45 -3.85 6.22
CA LYS A 301 7.69 -4.54 5.86
C LYS A 301 7.39 -5.98 5.42
N PRO A 302 8.15 -6.56 4.49
CA PRO A 302 7.97 -7.96 4.13
C PRO A 302 8.43 -8.85 5.30
N SER A 303 7.74 -9.95 5.52
CA SER A 303 8.13 -11.03 6.45
C SER A 303 8.42 -12.33 5.73
N TRP A 304 7.90 -12.49 4.51
CA TRP A 304 8.11 -13.63 3.63
C TRP A 304 8.11 -13.16 2.19
N LEU A 305 8.99 -13.77 1.38
CA LEU A 305 9.07 -13.56 -0.07
C LEU A 305 9.43 -14.87 -0.76
N ASP A 306 8.73 -15.20 -1.82
CA ASP A 306 9.03 -16.35 -2.68
C ASP A 306 9.00 -15.86 -4.12
N GLY A 307 10.12 -16.01 -4.84
CA GLY A 307 10.16 -15.84 -6.28
C GLY A 307 9.95 -17.18 -6.96
N TYR A 308 9.26 -17.20 -8.10
CA TYR A 308 9.07 -18.44 -8.86
C TYR A 308 8.70 -18.15 -10.30
N ASN A 309 8.81 -19.15 -11.16
CA ASN A 309 8.58 -19.02 -12.59
C ASN A 309 7.45 -19.93 -13.05
N VAL A 310 6.60 -19.37 -13.90
CA VAL A 310 5.59 -20.13 -14.64
C VAL A 310 5.67 -19.79 -16.10
N SER A 311 5.90 -20.79 -16.95
CA SER A 311 6.00 -20.63 -18.41
C SER A 311 6.96 -19.49 -18.81
N GLY A 312 8.16 -19.47 -18.20
CA GLY A 312 9.19 -18.46 -18.48
C GLY A 312 8.92 -17.05 -17.91
N ASN A 313 7.81 -16.83 -17.23
CA ASN A 313 7.49 -15.56 -16.58
C ASN A 313 7.77 -15.62 -15.08
N VAL A 314 8.37 -14.57 -14.53
CA VAL A 314 8.68 -14.46 -13.10
C VAL A 314 7.49 -13.89 -12.34
N PHE A 315 7.20 -14.50 -11.19
CA PHE A 315 6.18 -14.10 -10.24
C PHE A 315 6.75 -14.07 -8.83
N TYR A 316 6.07 -13.34 -7.96
CA TYR A 316 6.42 -13.23 -6.56
C TYR A 316 5.19 -13.46 -5.68
N ASN A 317 5.40 -14.19 -4.60
CA ASN A 317 4.48 -14.32 -3.48
C ASN A 317 5.07 -13.58 -2.27
N MET A 318 4.21 -12.93 -1.49
CA MET A 318 4.66 -12.04 -0.42
C MET A 318 3.71 -12.05 0.77
N VAL A 319 4.29 -12.04 1.97
CA VAL A 319 3.58 -11.75 3.21
C VAL A 319 4.22 -10.52 3.84
N TRP A 320 3.37 -9.59 4.25
CA TRP A 320 3.73 -8.31 4.84
C TRP A 320 3.12 -8.18 6.23
N GLN A 321 3.78 -7.38 7.06
CA GLN A 321 3.33 -7.01 8.39
C GLN A 321 3.65 -5.54 8.68
N PRO A 322 3.10 -4.94 9.75
CA PRO A 322 3.49 -3.60 10.17
C PRO A 322 5.01 -3.48 10.33
N SER A 323 5.58 -2.39 9.80
CA SER A 323 6.97 -2.08 10.00
C SER A 323 7.18 -1.57 11.42
N ASN A 324 7.97 -2.30 12.22
CA ASN A 324 8.27 -1.98 13.61
C ASN A 324 9.79 -1.90 13.90
N ILE A 325 10.62 -2.07 12.86
CA ILE A 325 12.07 -2.10 12.94
C ILE A 325 12.67 -1.59 11.63
N GLY A 326 13.90 -1.07 11.66
CA GLY A 326 14.62 -0.78 10.42
C GLY A 326 14.80 -2.05 9.59
N TRP A 327 14.54 -1.99 8.28
CA TRP A 327 14.64 -3.14 7.39
C TRP A 327 15.17 -2.76 5.99
N ARG A 328 15.72 -3.75 5.29
CA ARG A 328 16.05 -3.69 3.85
C ARG A 328 15.56 -4.97 3.18
N SER A 329 15.22 -4.91 1.91
CA SER A 329 14.88 -6.12 1.17
C SER A 329 15.28 -5.96 -0.29
N TYR A 330 15.84 -7.03 -0.85
CA TYR A 330 16.32 -7.10 -2.21
C TYR A 330 15.80 -8.39 -2.85
N HIS A 331 15.39 -8.31 -4.11
CA HIS A 331 14.72 -9.40 -4.82
C HIS A 331 15.28 -9.55 -6.23
N GLY A 332 15.27 -10.78 -6.75
CA GLY A 332 15.61 -11.05 -8.14
C GLY A 332 17.07 -10.74 -8.51
N ARG A 333 18.00 -10.79 -7.55
CA ARG A 333 19.41 -10.39 -7.75
C ARG A 333 20.23 -11.52 -8.37
N SER A 334 21.21 -11.17 -9.20
CA SER A 334 22.27 -12.12 -9.61
C SER A 334 23.11 -12.51 -8.40
N SER A 335 23.88 -13.61 -8.49
CA SER A 335 24.77 -14.05 -7.40
C SER A 335 25.71 -12.93 -6.90
N ALA A 336 26.39 -12.24 -7.84
CA ALA A 336 27.31 -11.16 -7.50
C ALA A 336 26.58 -9.94 -6.89
N SER A 337 25.45 -9.53 -7.48
CA SER A 337 24.68 -8.40 -6.95
C SER A 337 24.07 -8.70 -5.59
N TYR A 338 23.64 -9.94 -5.35
CA TYR A 338 23.15 -10.41 -4.05
C TYR A 338 24.26 -10.30 -3.00
N GLN A 339 25.46 -10.80 -3.30
CA GLN A 339 26.57 -10.76 -2.35
C GLN A 339 26.97 -9.32 -2.00
N ALA A 340 26.95 -8.40 -2.96
CA ALA A 340 27.24 -6.98 -2.72
C ALA A 340 26.24 -6.36 -1.73
N VAL A 341 24.93 -6.42 -2.02
CA VAL A 341 23.91 -5.83 -1.13
C VAL A 341 23.84 -6.53 0.23
N PHE A 342 24.21 -7.81 0.28
CA PHE A 342 24.32 -8.56 1.53
C PHE A 342 25.45 -8.01 2.39
N ASN A 343 26.65 -7.86 1.83
CA ASN A 343 27.80 -7.32 2.55
C ASN A 343 27.53 -5.89 3.05
N ASP A 344 26.94 -5.04 2.21
CA ASP A 344 26.58 -3.67 2.57
C ASP A 344 25.57 -3.63 3.72
N ALA A 345 24.55 -4.50 3.69
CA ALA A 345 23.56 -4.58 4.77
C ALA A 345 24.18 -5.05 6.09
N ILE A 346 25.07 -6.05 6.07
CA ILE A 346 25.80 -6.51 7.27
C ILE A 346 26.68 -5.39 7.82
N ALA A 347 27.42 -4.68 6.98
CA ALA A 347 28.26 -3.55 7.38
C ALA A 347 27.45 -2.44 8.06
N ASP A 348 26.21 -2.21 7.63
CA ASP A 348 25.28 -1.23 8.21
C ASP A 348 24.52 -1.73 9.46
N GLY A 349 24.89 -2.91 9.96
CA GLY A 349 24.33 -3.51 11.18
C GLY A 349 22.97 -4.18 10.99
N PHE A 350 22.60 -4.52 9.76
CA PHE A 350 21.43 -5.35 9.48
C PHE A 350 21.80 -6.82 9.44
N VAL A 351 20.82 -7.71 9.68
CA VAL A 351 20.98 -9.17 9.65
C VAL A 351 19.90 -9.81 8.77
N PRO A 352 20.23 -10.85 7.98
CA PRO A 352 19.25 -11.51 7.13
C PRO A 352 18.25 -12.28 7.98
N VAL A 353 16.96 -12.10 7.70
CA VAL A 353 15.86 -12.81 8.38
C VAL A 353 15.08 -13.74 7.47
N HIS A 354 15.26 -13.61 6.16
CA HIS A 354 14.70 -14.51 5.15
C HIS A 354 15.61 -14.49 3.93
N VAL A 355 15.85 -15.65 3.33
CA VAL A 355 16.52 -15.77 2.02
C VAL A 355 15.74 -16.74 1.14
N ASP A 356 15.73 -16.46 -0.16
CA ASP A 356 15.05 -17.28 -1.16
C ASP A 356 15.81 -17.27 -2.50
N SER A 357 15.54 -18.25 -3.36
CA SER A 357 16.09 -18.34 -4.71
C SER A 357 15.10 -18.93 -5.71
N HIS A 358 15.17 -18.46 -6.96
CA HIS A 358 14.36 -18.94 -8.09
C HIS A 358 15.15 -18.93 -9.41
N ILE A 359 14.69 -19.65 -10.43
CA ILE A 359 15.36 -19.77 -11.74
C ILE A 359 14.76 -18.86 -12.78
N THR A 360 15.51 -17.95 -13.39
CA THR A 360 15.03 -17.27 -14.61
C THR A 360 15.75 -17.79 -15.85
N GLY A 361 15.35 -17.33 -17.05
CA GLY A 361 16.08 -17.60 -18.29
C GLY A 361 17.54 -17.10 -18.26
N SER A 362 17.92 -16.25 -17.30
CA SER A 362 19.29 -15.78 -17.08
C SER A 362 20.00 -16.50 -15.93
N GLY A 363 19.47 -17.64 -15.47
CA GLY A 363 20.00 -18.44 -14.37
C GLY A 363 19.42 -18.09 -12.99
N PRO A 364 20.01 -18.63 -11.90
CA PRO A 364 19.53 -18.41 -10.54
C PRO A 364 19.48 -16.94 -10.14
N ARG A 365 18.40 -16.58 -9.43
CA ARG A 365 18.17 -15.29 -8.80
C ARG A 365 17.93 -15.46 -7.31
N TYR A 366 18.39 -14.50 -6.54
CA TYR A 366 18.40 -14.54 -5.09
C TYR A 366 17.66 -13.34 -4.50
N SER A 367 16.99 -13.58 -3.39
CA SER A 367 16.26 -12.57 -2.65
C SER A 367 16.57 -12.67 -1.15
N VAL A 368 16.52 -11.54 -0.44
CA VAL A 368 16.81 -11.46 0.99
C VAL A 368 16.01 -10.34 1.64
N ILE A 369 15.54 -10.61 2.86
CA ILE A 369 14.98 -9.62 3.77
C ILE A 369 15.96 -9.45 4.93
N PHE A 370 16.26 -8.21 5.28
CA PHE A 370 17.13 -7.82 6.38
C PHE A 370 16.35 -7.03 7.43
N GLU A 371 16.69 -7.22 8.71
CA GLU A 371 16.21 -6.41 9.82
C GLU A 371 17.39 -5.84 10.62
N LYS A 372 17.24 -4.65 11.19
CA LYS A 372 18.27 -4.02 12.01
C LYS A 372 18.11 -4.42 13.47
N LYS A 373 18.63 -5.61 13.82
CA LYS A 373 18.57 -6.18 15.17
C LYS A 373 19.81 -7.03 15.46
N ALA A 374 20.09 -7.24 16.75
CA ALA A 374 21.10 -8.20 17.17
C ALA A 374 20.58 -9.64 16.97
N LEU A 375 21.18 -10.36 16.03
CA LEU A 375 20.91 -11.78 15.81
C LEU A 375 22.11 -12.43 15.12
N ALA A 376 22.63 -13.52 15.69
CA ALA A 376 23.67 -14.30 15.02
C ALA A 376 23.06 -15.11 13.87
N THR A 377 23.64 -14.99 12.67
CA THR A 377 23.13 -15.62 11.45
C THR A 377 24.24 -16.28 10.65
N LEU A 378 23.92 -17.39 9.99
CA LEU A 378 24.75 -17.99 8.96
C LEU A 378 23.92 -18.12 7.68
N ALA A 379 24.22 -17.29 6.67
CA ALA A 379 23.54 -17.33 5.38
C ALA A 379 24.55 -17.58 4.25
N ARG A 380 24.17 -18.42 3.29
CA ARG A 380 24.98 -18.78 2.11
C ARG A 380 24.07 -19.06 0.93
N HIS A 381 24.51 -18.75 -0.28
CA HIS A 381 23.77 -19.00 -1.51
C HIS A 381 24.62 -19.73 -2.54
N ASN A 382 23.96 -20.25 -3.57
CA ASN A 382 24.59 -20.95 -4.68
C ASN A 382 25.46 -22.15 -4.24
N LEU A 383 25.02 -22.93 -3.26
CA LEU A 383 25.78 -24.08 -2.77
C LEU A 383 25.47 -25.36 -3.56
N SER A 384 26.45 -26.23 -3.76
CA SER A 384 26.21 -27.64 -4.07
C SER A 384 25.61 -28.37 -2.86
N TYR A 385 25.13 -29.60 -3.04
CA TYR A 385 24.64 -30.40 -1.92
C TYR A 385 25.73 -30.66 -0.85
N ALA A 386 26.95 -30.98 -1.27
CA ALA A 386 28.07 -31.21 -0.35
C ALA A 386 28.41 -29.95 0.47
N GLN A 387 28.43 -28.79 -0.19
CA GLN A 387 28.65 -27.50 0.49
C GLN A 387 27.50 -27.15 1.43
N HIS A 388 26.25 -27.41 1.03
CA HIS A 388 25.08 -27.25 1.90
C HIS A 388 25.18 -28.10 3.16
N ALA A 389 25.59 -29.36 3.04
CA ALA A 389 25.80 -30.26 4.18
C ALA A 389 26.87 -29.71 5.14
N GLN A 390 28.00 -29.22 4.62
CA GLN A 390 29.05 -28.60 5.44
C GLN A 390 28.55 -27.36 6.20
N VAL A 391 27.78 -26.49 5.54
CA VAL A 391 27.20 -25.30 6.18
C VAL A 391 26.18 -25.69 7.25
N MET A 392 25.43 -26.78 7.04
CA MET A 392 24.50 -27.30 8.04
C MET A 392 25.22 -27.83 9.29
N GLU A 393 26.31 -28.58 9.13
CA GLU A 393 27.12 -29.03 10.27
C GLU A 393 27.74 -27.82 11.01
N GLN A 394 28.29 -26.84 10.29
CA GLN A 394 28.77 -25.60 10.89
C GLN A 394 27.67 -24.88 11.68
N ALA A 395 26.44 -24.82 11.16
CA ALA A 395 25.31 -24.22 11.87
C ALA A 395 25.00 -24.97 13.16
N LYS A 396 25.08 -26.32 13.17
CA LYS A 396 24.88 -27.13 14.38
C LYS A 396 25.95 -26.84 15.43
N ASP A 397 27.21 -26.76 15.03
CA ASP A 397 28.34 -26.44 15.92
C ASP A 397 28.20 -25.05 16.56
N LEU A 398 27.63 -24.09 15.82
CA LEU A 398 27.32 -22.75 16.29
C LEU A 398 26.01 -22.65 17.10
N GLY A 399 25.33 -23.77 17.37
CA GLY A 399 24.04 -23.79 18.05
C GLY A 399 22.90 -23.16 17.24
N MET A 400 23.11 -22.92 15.94
CA MET A 400 22.13 -22.31 15.04
C MET A 400 21.15 -23.34 14.48
N ARG A 401 20.07 -22.83 13.89
CA ARG A 401 18.88 -23.57 13.48
C ARG A 401 18.39 -23.06 12.13
N PRO A 402 17.91 -23.94 11.23
CA PRO A 402 17.46 -23.53 9.91
C PRO A 402 16.24 -22.62 9.98
N VAL A 403 16.21 -21.61 9.11
CA VAL A 403 15.09 -20.70 8.92
C VAL A 403 14.54 -20.84 7.51
N SER A 404 15.43 -20.83 6.52
CA SER A 404 15.10 -21.11 5.13
C SER A 404 16.17 -21.95 4.44
N VAL A 405 15.71 -22.89 3.63
CA VAL A 405 16.54 -23.74 2.75
C VAL A 405 15.85 -23.78 1.40
N SER A 406 16.10 -22.76 0.58
CA SER A 406 15.56 -22.66 -0.78
C SER A 406 16.44 -23.45 -1.75
N VAL A 407 15.82 -24.11 -2.72
CA VAL A 407 16.51 -24.97 -3.67
C VAL A 407 16.00 -24.66 -5.06
N VAL A 408 16.92 -24.57 -6.00
CA VAL A 408 16.63 -24.39 -7.42
C VAL A 408 17.35 -25.44 -8.25
N SER A 409 16.81 -25.78 -9.42
CA SER A 409 17.49 -26.64 -10.40
C SER A 409 18.09 -25.79 -11.51
N SER A 410 19.41 -25.73 -11.60
CA SER A 410 20.16 -24.93 -12.58
C SER A 410 21.10 -25.83 -13.35
N GLY A 411 20.91 -25.96 -14.66
CA GLY A 411 21.78 -26.81 -15.51
C GLY A 411 21.77 -28.30 -15.11
N GLY A 412 20.63 -28.82 -14.64
CA GLY A 412 20.53 -30.20 -14.13
C GLY A 412 21.09 -30.43 -12.73
N GLU A 413 21.63 -29.38 -12.09
CA GLU A 413 22.19 -29.44 -10.74
C GLU A 413 21.27 -28.73 -9.75
N ARG A 414 21.13 -29.27 -8.53
CA ARG A 414 20.46 -28.56 -7.43
C ARG A 414 21.41 -27.53 -6.81
N ARG A 415 20.95 -26.29 -6.63
CA ARG A 415 21.67 -25.23 -5.92
C ARG A 415 20.89 -24.79 -4.69
N TYR A 416 21.58 -24.63 -3.58
CA TYR A 416 20.97 -24.34 -2.27
C TYR A 416 21.24 -22.90 -1.82
N THR A 417 20.22 -22.27 -1.26
CA THR A 417 20.25 -20.97 -0.60
C THR A 417 19.74 -21.14 0.82
N THR A 418 20.57 -20.83 1.81
CA THR A 418 20.33 -21.21 3.20
C THR A 418 20.47 -20.04 4.15
N LEU A 419 19.67 -20.06 5.20
CA LEU A 419 19.76 -19.17 6.34
C LEU A 419 19.53 -19.97 7.63
N TYR A 420 20.45 -19.78 8.58
CA TYR A 420 20.36 -20.30 9.92
C TYR A 420 20.44 -19.15 10.93
N HIS A 421 19.65 -19.23 12.01
CA HIS A 421 19.64 -18.29 13.13
C HIS A 421 19.94 -18.99 14.44
N ASN A 422 20.47 -18.25 15.41
CA ASN A 422 20.39 -18.67 16.81
C ASN A 422 19.02 -18.30 17.39
N ALA A 423 18.08 -19.25 17.42
CA ALA A 423 16.71 -19.05 17.91
C ALA A 423 16.17 -20.29 18.66
N PRO A 424 15.33 -20.12 19.70
CA PRO A 424 14.80 -21.22 20.51
C PRO A 424 13.64 -21.94 19.80
N VAL A 425 13.95 -22.74 18.78
CA VAL A 425 12.95 -23.46 17.96
C VAL A 425 12.68 -24.90 18.42
N GLY A 426 13.31 -25.34 19.52
CA GLY A 426 13.22 -26.71 20.01
C GLY A 426 13.85 -27.73 19.04
N SER A 427 13.28 -28.92 18.95
CA SER A 427 13.66 -29.91 17.93
C SER A 427 13.23 -29.45 16.53
N TRP A 428 14.03 -29.79 15.52
CA TRP A 428 13.80 -29.37 14.13
C TRP A 428 14.27 -30.43 13.14
N THR A 429 13.69 -30.42 11.94
CA THR A 429 14.15 -31.23 10.80
C THR A 429 14.14 -30.41 9.52
N ILE A 430 14.98 -30.81 8.54
CA ILE A 430 15.01 -30.24 7.19
C ILE A 430 14.89 -31.39 6.19
N SER A 431 14.16 -31.18 5.10
CA SER A 431 14.13 -32.10 3.97
C SER A 431 13.93 -31.31 2.69
N SER A 432 14.84 -31.49 1.71
CA SER A 432 14.96 -30.59 0.55
C SER A 432 14.61 -31.22 -0.80
N GLN A 433 14.29 -32.52 -0.82
CA GLN A 433 14.09 -33.33 -2.03
C GLN A 433 12.84 -34.21 -1.92
N LEU A 434 11.74 -33.64 -1.42
CA LEU A 434 10.50 -34.38 -1.19
C LEU A 434 9.60 -34.34 -2.43
N SER A 435 9.12 -35.49 -2.89
CA SER A 435 7.97 -35.52 -3.83
C SER A 435 6.71 -34.98 -3.15
N SER A 436 5.65 -34.72 -3.92
CA SER A 436 4.37 -34.26 -3.34
C SER A 436 3.81 -35.21 -2.28
N ALA A 437 3.80 -36.52 -2.55
CA ALA A 437 3.35 -37.52 -1.59
C ALA A 437 4.30 -37.64 -0.39
N ALA A 438 5.62 -37.59 -0.61
CA ALA A 438 6.59 -37.64 0.47
C ALA A 438 6.49 -36.40 1.38
N TYR A 439 6.22 -35.22 0.83
CA TYR A 439 5.98 -34.01 1.61
C TYR A 439 4.73 -34.14 2.48
N GLN A 440 3.61 -34.64 1.94
CA GLN A 440 2.41 -34.88 2.73
C GLN A 440 2.67 -35.85 3.90
N ASN A 441 3.36 -36.97 3.65
CA ASN A 441 3.73 -37.93 4.68
C ASN A 441 4.70 -37.34 5.71
N LYS A 442 5.59 -36.46 5.26
CA LYS A 442 6.53 -35.76 6.14
C LYS A 442 5.79 -34.79 7.07
N VAL A 443 4.81 -34.03 6.57
CA VAL A 443 3.98 -33.15 7.42
C VAL A 443 3.29 -33.94 8.53
N LEU A 444 2.65 -35.07 8.20
CA LEU A 444 1.94 -35.91 9.17
C LEU A 444 2.89 -36.52 10.22
N SER A 445 4.06 -37.01 9.80
CA SER A 445 5.03 -37.60 10.74
C SER A 445 5.68 -36.55 11.65
N GLU A 446 5.90 -35.34 11.16
CA GLU A 446 6.42 -34.23 11.97
C GLU A 446 5.39 -33.71 12.97
N GLU A 447 4.11 -33.65 12.57
CA GLU A 447 2.99 -33.34 13.47
C GLU A 447 2.90 -34.34 14.63
N ALA A 448 2.94 -35.64 14.33
CA ALA A 448 2.95 -36.69 15.35
C ALA A 448 4.16 -36.61 16.29
N ALA A 449 5.27 -36.02 15.83
CA ALA A 449 6.46 -35.77 16.62
C ALA A 449 6.49 -34.38 17.29
N GLY A 450 5.35 -33.66 17.31
CA GLY A 450 5.18 -32.37 17.98
C GLY A 450 5.84 -31.19 17.26
N ARG A 451 6.11 -31.30 15.95
CA ARG A 451 6.71 -30.25 15.12
C ARG A 451 5.71 -29.76 14.08
N ARG A 452 5.87 -28.51 13.66
CA ARG A 452 5.06 -27.88 12.60
C ARG A 452 5.95 -27.42 11.44
N PRO A 453 5.42 -27.35 10.21
CA PRO A 453 6.14 -26.69 9.13
C PRO A 453 6.31 -25.20 9.45
N ILE A 454 7.52 -24.68 9.28
CA ILE A 454 7.84 -23.26 9.46
C ILE A 454 8.30 -22.58 8.17
N TYR A 455 8.65 -23.39 7.18
CA TYR A 455 9.17 -22.99 5.88
C TYR A 455 8.79 -24.05 4.85
N VAL A 456 8.35 -23.62 3.68
CA VAL A 456 8.24 -24.48 2.49
C VAL A 456 8.52 -23.68 1.23
N THR A 457 9.36 -24.21 0.35
CA THR A 457 9.44 -23.79 -1.05
C THR A 457 9.41 -24.99 -1.99
N SER A 458 9.15 -24.75 -3.28
CA SER A 458 8.98 -25.81 -4.27
C SER A 458 9.62 -25.49 -5.61
N TYR A 459 10.22 -26.50 -6.24
CA TYR A 459 11.00 -26.35 -7.47
C TYR A 459 10.87 -27.59 -8.36
N LEU A 460 11.04 -27.41 -9.67
CA LEU A 460 11.24 -28.52 -10.59
C LEU A 460 12.70 -28.97 -10.62
N HIS A 461 12.92 -30.27 -10.66
CA HIS A 461 14.21 -30.87 -10.96
C HIS A 461 14.03 -32.12 -11.82
N HIS A 462 14.65 -32.13 -13.01
CA HIS A 462 14.46 -33.17 -14.03
C HIS A 462 12.99 -33.50 -14.29
N GLY A 463 12.16 -32.45 -14.45
CA GLY A 463 10.72 -32.58 -14.71
C GLY A 463 9.87 -32.94 -13.49
N ASN A 464 10.46 -33.25 -12.34
CA ASN A 464 9.75 -33.65 -11.14
C ASN A 464 9.60 -32.50 -10.15
N VAL A 465 8.40 -32.34 -9.58
CA VAL A 465 8.13 -31.40 -8.49
C VAL A 465 8.80 -31.89 -7.20
N ASN A 466 9.59 -31.02 -6.60
CA ASN A 466 10.25 -31.25 -5.32
C ASN A 466 9.86 -30.14 -4.33
N TYR A 467 9.71 -30.51 -3.06
CA TYR A 467 9.49 -29.59 -1.94
C TYR A 467 10.74 -29.57 -1.05
N SER A 468 11.09 -28.37 -0.61
CA SER A 468 12.05 -28.12 0.45
C SER A 468 11.33 -27.52 1.66
N ALA A 469 11.46 -28.16 2.82
CA ALA A 469 10.70 -27.81 4.01
C ALA A 469 11.57 -27.87 5.27
N VAL A 470 11.27 -26.97 6.20
CA VAL A 470 11.82 -26.95 7.56
C VAL A 470 10.68 -27.11 8.54
N PHE A 471 10.87 -27.98 9.52
CA PHE A 471 9.93 -28.23 10.61
C PHE A 471 10.59 -27.88 11.93
N ALA A 472 9.82 -27.31 12.85
CA ALA A 472 10.30 -26.98 14.19
C ALA A 472 9.20 -27.15 15.24
N GLN A 473 9.63 -27.41 16.47
CA GLN A 473 8.74 -27.61 17.62
C GLN A 473 8.20 -26.28 18.17
N LEU A 474 9.02 -25.22 18.19
CA LEU A 474 8.68 -23.94 18.79
C LEU A 474 8.73 -22.77 17.80
N PRO A 475 7.94 -21.70 18.03
CA PRO A 475 6.87 -21.62 19.02
C PRO A 475 5.70 -22.56 18.67
N LEU A 476 5.00 -23.05 19.70
CA LEU A 476 3.75 -23.78 19.55
C LEU A 476 2.71 -22.83 18.96
N LYS A 477 2.05 -23.26 17.89
CA LYS A 477 0.98 -22.54 17.22
C LYS A 477 -0.05 -23.54 16.73
N THR A 478 -1.30 -23.12 16.61
CA THR A 478 -2.25 -23.88 15.79
C THR A 478 -1.90 -23.60 14.33
N TRP A 479 -1.87 -24.61 13.47
CA TRP A 479 -1.42 -24.44 12.09
C TRP A 479 -2.22 -25.29 11.10
N GLU A 480 -2.27 -24.82 9.86
CA GLU A 480 -2.80 -25.50 8.70
C GLU A 480 -1.77 -25.40 7.57
N ALA A 481 -1.54 -26.49 6.85
CA ALA A 481 -0.64 -26.51 5.70
C ALA A 481 -1.27 -27.23 4.52
N ARG A 482 -1.15 -26.65 3.32
CA ARG A 482 -1.69 -27.20 2.08
C ARG A 482 -0.65 -27.05 0.96
N HIS A 483 -0.60 -27.99 0.02
CA HIS A 483 0.33 -27.95 -1.11
C HIS A 483 -0.31 -28.45 -2.41
N GLY A 484 0.36 -28.16 -3.54
CA GLY A 484 -0.13 -28.56 -4.87
C GLY A 484 -1.42 -27.85 -5.31
N GLN A 485 -1.79 -26.73 -4.68
CA GLN A 485 -3.08 -26.07 -4.88
C GLN A 485 -3.11 -25.25 -6.17
N SER A 486 -4.24 -25.20 -6.86
CA SER A 486 -4.46 -24.18 -7.89
C SER A 486 -4.54 -22.77 -7.27
N SER A 487 -4.39 -21.71 -8.08
CA SER A 487 -4.56 -20.33 -7.60
C SER A 487 -5.93 -20.09 -6.95
N ALA A 488 -7.00 -20.60 -7.57
CA ALA A 488 -8.36 -20.47 -7.05
C ALA A 488 -8.54 -21.24 -5.73
N THR A 489 -8.02 -22.47 -5.65
CA THR A 489 -8.05 -23.28 -4.42
C THR A 489 -7.29 -22.60 -3.28
N TYR A 490 -6.08 -22.08 -3.56
CA TYR A 490 -5.31 -21.31 -2.58
C TYR A 490 -6.11 -20.10 -2.09
N GLN A 491 -6.72 -19.33 -3.00
CA GLN A 491 -7.48 -18.14 -2.63
C GLN A 491 -8.70 -18.46 -1.75
N ASN A 492 -9.40 -19.56 -2.05
CA ASN A 492 -10.52 -20.04 -1.23
C ASN A 492 -10.06 -20.41 0.18
N ASN A 493 -8.97 -21.17 0.29
CA ASN A 493 -8.39 -21.56 1.58
C ASN A 493 -7.85 -20.35 2.36
N PHE A 494 -7.21 -19.39 1.68
CA PHE A 494 -6.75 -18.14 2.29
C PHE A 494 -7.91 -17.36 2.93
N ASN A 495 -9.02 -17.21 2.21
CA ASN A 495 -10.22 -16.51 2.71
C ASN A 495 -10.88 -17.28 3.87
N MET A 496 -11.06 -18.60 3.71
CA MET A 496 -11.69 -19.46 4.71
C MET A 496 -10.91 -19.48 6.02
N LEU A 497 -9.60 -19.75 5.97
CA LEU A 497 -8.73 -19.81 7.15
C LEU A 497 -8.58 -18.43 7.80
N GLY A 498 -8.52 -17.36 7.00
CA GLY A 498 -8.57 -15.98 7.49
C GLY A 498 -9.85 -15.70 8.30
N GLY A 499 -11.00 -16.16 7.81
CA GLY A 499 -12.28 -16.07 8.53
C GLY A 499 -12.32 -16.86 9.85
N GLN A 500 -11.45 -17.87 10.01
CA GLN A 500 -11.28 -18.66 11.24
C GLN A 500 -10.21 -18.07 12.19
N GLY A 501 -9.60 -16.94 11.80
CA GLY A 501 -8.59 -16.22 12.58
C GLY A 501 -7.16 -16.71 12.37
N PHE A 502 -6.89 -17.52 11.34
CA PHE A 502 -5.51 -17.85 10.96
C PHE A 502 -4.89 -16.72 10.12
N ALA A 503 -3.59 -16.51 10.32
CA ALA A 503 -2.75 -15.65 9.49
C ALA A 503 -1.89 -16.51 8.54
N ILE A 504 -1.76 -16.09 7.28
CA ILE A 504 -0.74 -16.67 6.40
C ILE A 504 0.66 -16.29 6.91
N ASP A 505 1.54 -17.28 7.04
CA ASP A 505 2.96 -17.06 7.36
C ASP A 505 3.84 -17.34 6.13
N VAL A 506 3.49 -18.35 5.32
CA VAL A 506 4.28 -18.81 4.16
C VAL A 506 3.38 -19.07 2.97
N VAL A 507 3.79 -18.61 1.80
CA VAL A 507 3.21 -18.98 0.50
C VAL A 507 4.33 -19.17 -0.52
N SER A 508 4.34 -20.31 -1.21
CA SER A 508 5.34 -20.62 -2.23
C SER A 508 4.69 -21.12 -3.50
N GLY A 509 5.20 -20.67 -4.65
CA GLY A 509 4.87 -21.20 -5.96
C GLY A 509 5.82 -22.34 -6.34
N ILE A 510 5.35 -23.28 -7.17
CA ILE A 510 6.26 -24.28 -7.75
C ILE A 510 7.06 -23.64 -8.90
N ASP A 511 8.35 -23.41 -8.66
CA ASP A 511 9.27 -22.80 -9.62
C ASP A 511 9.54 -23.72 -10.82
N GLY A 512 9.24 -23.23 -12.02
CA GLY A 512 9.54 -23.88 -13.30
C GLY A 512 8.37 -24.58 -13.98
N LEU A 513 7.20 -24.69 -13.35
CA LEU A 513 6.02 -25.30 -13.98
C LEU A 513 5.47 -24.44 -15.13
N ASN A 514 4.59 -25.03 -15.94
CA ASN A 514 3.80 -24.29 -16.95
C ASN A 514 2.47 -23.74 -16.39
N VAL A 515 2.15 -24.06 -15.14
CA VAL A 515 0.93 -23.63 -14.45
C VAL A 515 1.22 -23.22 -13.01
N HIS A 516 0.45 -22.26 -12.49
CA HIS A 516 0.53 -21.88 -11.09
C HIS A 516 0.07 -23.01 -10.16
N ARG A 517 0.93 -23.35 -9.20
CA ARG A 517 0.64 -24.26 -8.09
C ARG A 517 1.27 -23.74 -6.81
N PHE A 518 0.54 -23.81 -5.71
CA PHE A 518 0.94 -23.18 -4.45
C PHE A 518 1.00 -24.16 -3.28
N ALA A 519 2.01 -23.96 -2.43
CA ALA A 519 2.07 -24.42 -1.06
C ALA A 519 1.92 -23.26 -0.10
N ALA A 520 1.31 -23.49 1.05
CA ALA A 520 1.06 -22.45 2.03
C ALA A 520 0.93 -23.00 3.45
N ILE A 521 1.32 -22.16 4.42
CA ILE A 521 1.25 -22.42 5.85
C ILE A 521 0.52 -21.25 6.50
N TRP A 522 -0.53 -21.55 7.23
CA TRP A 522 -1.29 -20.62 8.04
C TRP A 522 -1.13 -20.96 9.52
N THR A 523 -1.06 -19.95 10.38
CA THR A 523 -0.94 -20.15 11.83
C THR A 523 -1.87 -19.24 12.63
N LYS A 524 -2.18 -19.65 13.86
CA LYS A 524 -2.97 -18.91 14.84
C LYS A 524 -2.30 -18.96 16.20
#